data_AF-A0A1X1CR66-F1
#
_entry.id   AF-A0A1X1CR66-F1
#
_cell.length_a   1.000
_cell.length_b   1.000
_cell.length_c   1.000
_cell.angle_alpha   90.00
_cell.angle_beta   90.00
_cell.angle_gamma   90.00
#
_symmetry.space_group_name_H-M   'P 1'
#
loop_
_entity.id
_entity.type
_entity.pdbx_description
1 polymer ?
#
loop_
_entity_poly.entity_id
_entity_poly.type
_entity_poly.pdbx_seq_one_letter_code
_entity_poly.pdbx_strand_id
1 'polypeptide(L)' 'MEVSVKTQLDWAAYIAQMEQILALELDDARRAELLTQFNRIAAMAEPLMSLPLDDRLEVAGVFHP' A
#
# COMPACT_ATOMS: atom_id res chain seq x y z
N MET A 1 14.87 -6.97 -21.12
CA MET A 1 13.42 -7.26 -21.12
C MET A 1 12.91 -6.79 -19.77
N GLU A 2 12.64 -5.49 -19.63
CA GLU A 2 12.12 -4.93 -18.38
C GLU A 2 10.66 -5.30 -18.27
N VAL A 3 10.37 -6.26 -17.40
CA VAL A 3 8.99 -6.57 -17.05
C VAL A 3 8.52 -5.46 -16.10
N SER A 4 8.05 -4.35 -16.65
CA SER A 4 7.24 -3.41 -15.86
C SER A 4 5.89 -4.07 -15.65
N VAL A 5 5.80 -4.97 -14.66
CA VAL A 5 4.52 -5.44 -14.14
C VAL A 5 3.90 -4.27 -13.40
N LYS A 6 3.19 -3.40 -14.11
CA LYS A 6 2.19 -2.54 -13.46
C LYS A 6 0.98 -3.41 -13.15
N THR A 7 1.06 -4.19 -12.07
CA THR A 7 -0.15 -4.74 -11.45
C THR A 7 -0.89 -3.53 -10.89
N GLN A 8 -1.88 -3.03 -11.63
CA GLN A 8 -2.76 -2.02 -11.09
C GLN A 8 -3.52 -2.68 -9.95
N LEU A 9 -3.11 -2.39 -8.71
CA LEU A 9 -3.70 -2.95 -7.51
C LEU A 9 -5.16 -2.53 -7.45
N ASP A 10 -6.06 -3.51 -7.40
CA ASP A 10 -7.47 -3.26 -7.13
C ASP A 10 -7.63 -2.97 -5.63
N TRP A 11 -7.56 -1.68 -5.29
CA TRP A 11 -7.69 -1.23 -3.91
C TRP A 11 -9.05 -1.56 -3.29
N ALA A 12 -10.13 -1.66 -4.08
CA ALA A 12 -11.44 -2.02 -3.56
C ALA A 12 -11.46 -3.49 -3.13
N ALA A 13 -10.89 -4.39 -3.95
CA ALA A 13 -10.73 -5.80 -3.59
C ALA A 13 -9.80 -5.97 -2.37
N TYR A 14 -8.69 -5.22 -2.31
CA TYR A 14 -7.78 -5.24 -1.17
C TYR A 14 -8.47 -4.80 0.13
N ILE A 15 -9.22 -3.70 0.10
CA ILE A 15 -9.95 -3.19 1.28
C ILE A 15 -10.98 -4.22 1.75
N ALA A 16 -11.76 -4.81 0.84
CA ALA A 16 -12.75 -5.82 1.19
C ALA A 16 -12.10 -7.06 1.84
N GLN A 17 -10.92 -7.47 1.36
CA GLN A 17 -10.17 -8.57 1.95
C GLN A 17 -9.61 -8.23 3.34
N MET A 18 -9.04 -7.04 3.50
CA MET A 18 -8.47 -6.60 4.78
C MET A 18 -9.52 -6.37 5.85
N GLU A 19 -10.72 -5.93 5.47
CA GLU A 19 -11.86 -5.84 6.38
C GLU A 19 -12.15 -7.19 7.05
N GLN A 20 -12.14 -8.28 6.27
CA GLN A 20 -12.33 -9.63 6.78
C GLN A 20 -11.15 -10.12 7.63
N ILE A 21 -9.91 -9.91 7.17
CA ILE A 21 -8.70 -10.38 7.86
C ILE A 21 -8.54 -9.70 9.23
N LEU A 22 -8.84 -8.40 9.29
CA LEU A 22 -8.68 -7.58 10.49
C LEU A 22 -9.94 -7.56 11.37
N ALA A 23 -11.00 -8.26 10.97
CA ALA A 23 -12.30 -8.28 11.65
C ALA A 23 -12.84 -6.86 11.93
N LEU A 24 -12.75 -5.97 10.93
CA LEU A 24 -13.24 -4.60 11.01
C LEU A 24 -14.67 -4.53 10.46
N GLU A 25 -15.50 -3.64 11.03
CA GLU A 25 -16.83 -3.34 10.50
C GLU A 25 -16.81 -1.96 9.82
N LEU A 26 -16.93 -1.94 8.49
CA LEU A 26 -16.96 -0.70 7.71
C LEU A 26 -18.28 -0.56 6.96
N ASP A 27 -18.98 0.55 7.22
CA ASP A 27 -20.10 0.96 6.38
C ASP A 27 -19.62 1.43 4.99
N ASP A 28 -20.57 1.55 4.07
CA ASP A 28 -20.31 1.93 2.68
C ASP A 28 -19.59 3.29 2.56
N ALA A 29 -19.92 4.24 3.44
CA ALA A 29 -19.32 5.57 3.43
C ALA A 29 -17.84 5.51 3.84
N ARG A 30 -17.51 4.74 4.88
CA ARG A 30 -16.12 4.51 5.33
C ARG A 30 -15.31 3.75 4.29
N ARG A 31 -15.90 2.75 3.63
CA ARG A 31 -15.22 2.02 2.54
C ARG A 31 -14.90 2.94 1.37
N ALA A 32 -15.81 3.83 0.98
CA ALA A 32 -15.57 4.81 -0.08
C ALA A 32 -14.49 5.84 0.28
N GLU A 33 -14.49 6.32 1.53
CA GLU A 33 -13.45 7.22 2.01
C GLU A 33 -12.08 6.53 2.06
N LEU A 34 -12.03 5.30 2.58
CA LEU A 34 -10.79 4.52 2.64
C LEU A 34 -10.20 4.28 1.25
N LEU A 35 -11.05 3.94 0.26
CA LEU A 35 -10.63 3.81 -1.13
C LEU A 35 -10.01 5.11 -1.67
N THR A 36 -10.61 6.25 -1.36
CA THR A 36 -10.07 7.57 -1.76
C THR A 36 -8.70 7.81 -1.14
N GLN A 37 -8.55 7.54 0.16
CA GLN A 37 -7.29 7.73 0.86
C GLN A 37 -6.19 6.77 0.38
N PHE A 38 -6.52 5.51 0.12
CA PHE A 38 -5.57 4.53 -0.44
C PHE A 38 -5.03 4.99 -1.79
N ASN A 39 -5.89 5.46 -2.68
CA ASN A 39 -5.45 6.01 -3.97
C ASN A 39 -4.51 7.22 -3.81
N ARG A 40 -4.80 8.11 -2.86
CA ARG A 40 -3.92 9.26 -2.55
C ARG A 40 -2.58 8.81 -1.99
N ILE A 41 -2.56 7.85 -1.07
CA ILE A 41 -1.33 7.29 -0.50
C ILE A 41 -0.51 6.60 -1.59
N ALA A 42 -1.14 5.82 -2.46
CA ALA A 42 -0.48 5.17 -3.59
C ALA A 42 0.20 6.19 -4.51
N ALA A 43 -0.47 7.30 -4.83
CA ALA A 43 0.12 8.38 -5.60
C ALA A 43 1.28 9.07 -4.87
N MET A 44 1.17 9.29 -3.55
CA MET A 44 2.28 9.86 -2.76
C MET A 44 3.46 8.89 -2.59
N ALA A 45 3.21 7.58 -2.64
CA ALA A 45 4.22 6.54 -2.53
C ALA A 45 4.90 6.23 -3.87
N GLU A 46 4.29 6.55 -5.02
CA GLU A 46 4.86 6.29 -6.35
C GLU A 46 6.29 6.86 -6.52
N PRO A 47 6.61 8.10 -6.08
CA PRO A 47 7.98 8.60 -6.13
C PRO A 47 8.96 7.77 -5.29
N LEU A 48 8.53 7.30 -4.10
CA LEU A 48 9.36 6.49 -3.22
C LEU A 48 9.63 5.11 -3.81
N MET A 49 8.61 4.47 -4.39
CA MET A 49 8.73 3.15 -5.03
C MET A 49 9.58 3.18 -6.31
N SER A 50 9.70 4.36 -6.91
CA SER A 50 10.53 4.57 -8.11
C SER A 50 12.02 4.76 -7.79
N LEU A 51 12.39 4.92 -6.51
CA LEU A 51 13.78 5.02 -6.09
C LEU A 51 14.42 3.62 -6.06
N PRO A 52 15.58 3.42 -6.71
CA PRO A 52 16.29 2.14 -6.60
C PRO A 52 16.75 1.94 -5.16
N LEU A 53 16.40 0.81 -4.58
CA LEU A 53 16.91 0.38 -3.28
C LEU A 53 18.20 -0.39 -3.50
N ASP A 54 19.27 -0.01 -2.80
CA ASP A 54 20.49 -0.81 -2.72
C ASP A 54 20.22 -2.05 -1.85
N ASP A 55 20.82 -3.19 -2.19
CA ASP A 55 20.68 -4.46 -1.46
C ASP A 55 21.15 -4.35 0.00
N ARG A 56 21.92 -3.30 0.32
CA ARG A 56 22.50 -3.03 1.64
C ARG A 56 21.85 -1.86 2.38
N LEU A 57 20.65 -1.44 1.97
CA LEU A 57 19.93 -0.39 2.69
C LEU A 57 19.60 -0.86 4.12
N GLU A 58 20.31 -0.32 5.11
CA GLU A 58 19.93 -0.48 6.50
C GLU A 58 18.60 0.26 6.72
N VAL A 59 17.61 -0.43 7.30
CA VAL A 59 16.37 0.21 7.72
C VAL A 59 16.72 1.23 8.80
N ALA A 60 16.28 2.48 8.62
CA ALA A 60 16.51 3.53 9.61
C ALA A 60 15.90 3.11 10.97
N GLY A 61 16.77 2.88 11.96
CA GLY A 61 16.35 2.52 13.33
C GLY A 61 16.55 1.05 13.70
N VAL A 62 17.79 0.54 13.59
CA VAL A 62 18.15 -0.75 14.19
C VAL A 62 17.91 -0.68 15.70
N PHE A 63 16.95 -1.47 16.19
CA PHE A 63 16.75 -1.66 17.62
C PHE A 63 17.98 -2.39 18.19
N HIS A 64 18.70 -1.74 19.10
CA HIS A 64 19.77 -2.36 19.86
C HIS A 64 19.18 -2.82 21.22
N PRO A 65 19.06 -4.14 21.46
CA PRO A 65 18.58 -4.69 22.73
C PRO A 65 19.56 -4.48 23.89
#